data_AF-A0A9N9JDY1-F1
#
_entry.id   AF-A0A9N9JDY1-F1
#
_cell.length_a   1.000
_cell.length_b   1.000
_cell.length_c   1.000
_cell.angle_alpha   90.00
_cell.angle_beta   90.00
_cell.angle_gamma   90.00
#
_symmetry.space_group_name_H-M   'P 1'
#
loop_
_entity.id
_entity.type
_entity.pdbx_description
1 polymer ?
#
loop_
_entity_poly.entity_id
_entity_poly.type
_entity_poly.pdbx_seq_one_letter_code
_entity_poly.pdbx_strand_id
1 'polypeptide(L)'
;LSAKLYEEKSKLVYQVHPMPDQILDYVWDYGHLKADERNYIEIMVKTQLNHPFFAELLCASQAFIRKVEEPFSVSLRDVKRAIKLFKFFKDKLNQFNYVQNNSKIIYPEIRPLVLALSLCYLFRLHDQSQRKEYRKEMIGIIEKYQIIDEPRNRKDLFERIISDEQNNYIERMRCPEGTAKNEALLENIFVMIVSVRIISMNLRGADSNDSYFRTLPQVYMIPYQGSSSSTSEGITKVFQTAQNYQQTSSKENPVTAVVLLDEVGLAETSPYNPLKVLHALLEPPLGSQSSEPVVPVIGISNWRLDNSKSSRALLVQRPLFAENDLADTARRLLGDIKEIYNIDEFLKKLAKSYLEYIKNQKYPNFH
;
A
#
# COMPACT_ATOMS: atom_id res chain seq x y z
N LEU A 1 10.44 12.19 24.72
CA LEU A 1 9.07 12.68 24.45
C LEU A 1 8.76 12.37 23.00
N SER A 2 8.11 11.23 22.74
CA SER A 2 7.71 10.83 21.39
C SER A 2 6.63 11.80 20.90
N ALA A 3 7.00 12.74 20.05
CA ALA A 3 6.01 13.52 19.32
C ALA A 3 5.18 12.52 18.50
N LYS A 4 3.88 12.40 18.81
CA LYS A 4 2.93 11.71 17.94
C LYS A 4 2.94 12.48 16.62
N LEU A 5 3.64 11.95 15.62
CA LEU A 5 3.79 12.56 14.29
C LEU A 5 2.49 12.58 13.48
N TYR A 6 1.45 11.88 13.96
CA TYR A 6 0.10 11.94 13.45
C TYR A 6 -0.87 12.13 14.63
N GLU A 7 -1.64 13.22 14.61
CA GLU A 7 -2.68 13.47 15.60
C GLU A 7 -3.92 12.63 15.25
N GLU A 8 -4.10 11.52 15.96
CA GLU A 8 -5.37 10.77 15.91
C GLU A 8 -6.44 11.60 16.64
N LYS A 9 -7.45 12.09 15.90
CA LYS A 9 -8.53 12.90 16.48
C LYS A 9 -9.42 12.09 17.45
N SER A 10 -9.43 10.76 17.32
CA SER A 10 -10.12 9.84 18.23
C SER A 10 -9.10 9.04 19.03
N LYS A 11 -9.26 8.97 20.36
CA LYS A 11 -8.51 8.03 21.22
C LYS A 11 -9.04 6.59 21.12
N LEU A 12 -10.17 6.39 20.45
CA LEU A 12 -10.80 5.09 20.29
C LEU A 12 -10.28 4.41 19.01
N VAL A 13 -10.02 3.10 19.11
CA VAL A 13 -9.61 2.23 17.99
C VAL A 13 -10.68 2.16 16.90
N TYR A 14 -11.95 2.33 17.27
CA TYR A 14 -13.11 2.39 16.37
C TYR A 14 -13.99 3.58 16.75
N GLN A 15 -14.52 4.29 15.75
CA GLN A 15 -15.60 5.24 15.98
C GLN A 15 -16.89 4.52 16.33
N VAL A 16 -17.25 4.56 17.61
CA VAL A 16 -18.50 3.99 18.15
C VAL A 16 -19.34 5.07 18.82
N HIS A 17 -20.66 4.90 18.77
CA HIS A 17 -21.59 5.70 19.57
C HIS A 17 -21.85 4.99 20.90
N PRO A 18 -22.16 5.74 21.98
CA PRO A 18 -22.58 5.12 23.24
C PRO A 18 -23.82 4.27 23.01
N MET A 19 -23.82 3.06 23.57
CA MET A 19 -24.98 2.19 23.53
C MET A 19 -26.07 2.75 24.47
N PRO A 20 -27.36 2.65 24.11
CA PRO A 20 -28.45 2.93 25.04
C PRO A 20 -28.37 2.02 26.26
N ASP A 21 -28.64 2.56 27.45
CA ASP A 21 -28.54 1.82 28.72
C ASP A 21 -29.39 0.55 28.74
N GLN A 22 -30.53 0.56 28.05
CA GLN A 22 -31.43 -0.59 27.94
C GLN A 22 -30.84 -1.77 27.16
N ILE A 23 -29.81 -1.54 26.34
CA ILE A 23 -29.19 -2.58 25.49
C ILE A 23 -27.96 -3.16 26.18
N LEU A 24 -27.36 -2.47 27.15
CA LEU A 24 -26.14 -2.91 27.84
C LEU A 24 -26.31 -4.28 28.51
N ASP A 25 -27.48 -4.56 29.07
CA ASP A 25 -27.80 -5.85 29.70
C ASP A 25 -27.85 -7.02 28.70
N TYR A 26 -27.91 -6.74 27.41
CA TYR A 26 -27.93 -7.73 26.32
C TYR A 26 -26.60 -7.83 25.57
N VAL A 27 -25.58 -7.06 25.96
CA VAL A 27 -24.26 -7.11 25.35
C VAL A 27 -23.52 -8.32 25.91
N TRP A 28 -23.07 -9.19 25.01
CA TRP A 28 -22.27 -10.36 25.35
C TRP A 28 -20.90 -10.29 24.68
N ASP A 29 -19.84 -10.56 25.43
CA ASP A 29 -18.48 -10.66 24.89
C ASP A 29 -18.27 -12.05 24.27
N TYR A 30 -18.05 -12.08 22.96
CA TYR A 30 -17.75 -13.31 22.22
C TYR A 30 -16.30 -13.79 22.40
N GLY A 31 -15.46 -13.04 23.11
CA GLY A 31 -14.06 -13.34 23.34
C GLY A 31 -13.15 -12.99 22.15
N HIS A 32 -11.91 -13.48 22.19
CA HIS A 32 -10.87 -13.18 21.19
C HIS A 32 -10.35 -14.47 20.53
N LEU A 33 -10.40 -14.53 19.19
CA LEU A 33 -9.96 -15.69 18.39
C LEU A 33 -8.42 -15.72 18.26
N LYS A 34 -7.69 -16.39 19.18
CA LYS A 34 -6.24 -16.59 19.02
C LYS A 34 -5.86 -17.96 18.44
N ALA A 35 -6.37 -19.05 19.01
CA ALA A 35 -6.05 -20.41 18.54
C ALA A 35 -6.78 -20.75 17.24
N ASP A 36 -8.03 -20.32 17.10
CA ASP A 36 -8.87 -20.64 15.95
C ASP A 36 -8.47 -19.84 14.70
N GLU A 37 -7.92 -18.64 14.84
CA GLU A 37 -7.53 -17.80 13.71
C GLU A 37 -6.50 -18.50 12.81
N ARG A 38 -5.50 -19.15 13.42
CA ARG A 38 -4.51 -19.92 12.67
C ARG A 38 -5.18 -21.01 11.82
N ASN A 39 -6.13 -21.75 12.39
CA ASN A 39 -6.88 -22.77 11.67
C ASN A 39 -7.67 -22.16 10.50
N TYR A 40 -8.31 -21.00 10.70
CA TYR A 40 -8.99 -20.29 9.62
C TYR A 40 -8.03 -19.88 8.49
N ILE A 41 -6.85 -19.34 8.83
CA ILE A 41 -5.83 -18.96 7.85
C ILE A 41 -5.34 -20.19 7.08
N GLU A 42 -5.04 -21.28 7.77
CA GLU A 42 -4.61 -22.54 7.16
C GLU A 42 -5.68 -23.11 6.22
N ILE A 43 -6.96 -23.10 6.62
CA ILE A 43 -8.08 -23.50 5.76
C ILE A 43 -8.18 -22.56 4.55
N MET A 44 -8.18 -21.25 4.75
CA MET A 44 -8.28 -20.26 3.67
C MET A 44 -7.18 -20.43 2.64
N VAL A 45 -5.94 -20.63 3.10
CA VAL A 45 -4.80 -20.92 2.23
C VAL A 45 -5.07 -22.25 1.55
N LYS A 46 -5.21 -23.38 2.28
CA LYS A 46 -5.39 -24.72 1.70
C LYS A 46 -6.50 -24.81 0.64
N THR A 47 -7.66 -24.21 0.90
CA THR A 47 -8.81 -24.19 -0.03
C THR A 47 -8.51 -23.41 -1.31
N GLN A 48 -7.70 -22.35 -1.22
CA GLN A 48 -7.45 -21.44 -2.34
C GLN A 48 -6.09 -21.65 -3.03
N LEU A 49 -5.14 -22.22 -2.29
CA LEU A 49 -3.71 -22.33 -2.54
C LEU A 49 -3.22 -23.55 -1.76
N ASN A 50 -2.75 -24.61 -2.44
CA ASN A 50 -2.13 -25.73 -1.75
C ASN A 50 -0.69 -25.37 -1.28
N HIS A 51 -0.55 -24.36 -0.42
CA HIS A 51 0.71 -23.71 -0.05
C HIS A 51 0.81 -23.52 1.48
N PRO A 52 0.99 -24.60 2.27
CA PRO A 52 0.94 -24.54 3.74
C PRO A 52 1.94 -23.57 4.37
N PHE A 53 3.13 -23.42 3.76
CA PHE A 53 4.13 -22.43 4.20
C PHE A 53 3.61 -20.98 4.18
N PHE A 54 2.73 -20.64 3.25
CA PHE A 54 2.20 -19.28 3.16
C PHE A 54 1.26 -18.97 4.33
N ALA A 55 0.56 -19.98 4.87
CA ALA A 55 -0.25 -19.81 6.06
C ALA A 55 0.60 -19.44 7.28
N GLU A 56 1.79 -20.03 7.43
CA GLU A 56 2.73 -19.67 8.51
C GLU A 56 3.18 -18.21 8.38
N LEU A 57 3.59 -17.79 7.18
CA LEU A 57 3.96 -16.39 6.90
C LEU A 57 2.82 -15.42 7.21
N LEU A 58 1.59 -15.75 6.82
CA LEU A 58 0.41 -14.91 7.07
C LEU A 58 0.09 -14.81 8.56
N CYS A 59 0.18 -15.92 9.30
CA CYS A 59 0.00 -15.92 10.75
C CYS A 59 1.06 -15.06 11.45
N ALA A 60 2.33 -15.21 11.06
CA ALA A 60 3.42 -14.41 11.62
C ALA A 60 3.26 -12.93 11.27
N SER A 61 2.83 -12.61 10.04
CA SER A 61 2.54 -11.23 9.63
C SER A 61 1.43 -10.59 10.47
N GLN A 62 0.32 -11.31 10.69
CA GLN A 62 -0.79 -10.86 11.56
C GLN A 62 -0.30 -10.62 13.00
N ALA A 63 0.48 -11.55 13.55
CA ALA A 63 1.05 -11.42 14.89
C ALA A 63 1.99 -10.22 15.01
N PHE A 64 2.84 -9.98 14.00
CA PHE A 64 3.75 -8.84 13.96
C PHE A 64 3.00 -7.51 13.95
N ILE A 65 1.98 -7.35 13.08
CA ILE A 65 1.22 -6.09 13.04
C ILE A 65 0.50 -5.84 14.36
N ARG A 66 -0.06 -6.87 15.01
CA ARG A 66 -0.69 -6.72 16.34
C ARG A 66 0.29 -6.31 17.43
N LYS A 67 1.55 -6.74 17.34
CA LYS A 67 2.62 -6.35 18.27
C LYS A 67 3.00 -4.88 18.11
N VAL A 68 2.98 -4.38 16.87
CA VAL A 68 3.44 -3.02 16.52
C VAL A 68 2.34 -1.97 16.63
N GLU A 69 1.14 -2.30 16.17
CA GLU A 69 -0.04 -1.43 16.23
C GLU A 69 -0.90 -1.82 17.45
N GLU A 70 -2.12 -2.28 17.23
CA GLU A 70 -3.08 -2.67 18.25
C GLU A 70 -3.59 -4.10 18.00
N PRO A 71 -4.13 -4.82 19.01
CA PRO A 71 -4.63 -6.20 18.84
C PRO A 71 -5.68 -6.38 17.75
N PHE A 72 -6.47 -5.34 17.46
CA PHE A 72 -7.58 -5.34 16.51
C PHE A 72 -7.22 -4.72 15.14
N SER A 73 -5.93 -4.45 14.91
CA SER A 73 -5.42 -3.79 13.70
C SER A 73 -5.61 -4.60 12.41
N VAL A 74 -5.72 -5.92 12.53
CA VAL A 74 -5.69 -6.86 11.40
C VAL A 74 -6.78 -7.92 11.51
N SER A 75 -7.20 -8.43 10.35
CA SER A 75 -8.33 -9.35 10.19
C SER A 75 -8.08 -10.37 9.08
N LEU A 76 -8.98 -11.36 8.98
CA LEU A 76 -9.00 -12.32 7.86
C LEU A 76 -9.22 -11.64 6.48
N ARG A 77 -9.63 -10.37 6.44
CA ARG A 77 -9.69 -9.59 5.19
C ARG A 77 -8.30 -9.32 4.63
N ASP A 78 -7.33 -9.04 5.50
CA ASP A 78 -5.92 -8.84 5.10
C ASP A 78 -5.35 -10.15 4.54
N VAL A 79 -5.67 -11.28 5.17
CA VAL A 79 -5.31 -12.62 4.70
C VAL A 79 -5.90 -12.91 3.32
N LYS A 80 -7.20 -12.65 3.13
CA LYS A 80 -7.86 -12.82 1.82
C LYS A 80 -7.21 -11.95 0.74
N ARG A 81 -6.85 -10.70 1.06
CA ARG A 81 -6.14 -9.79 0.15
C ARG A 81 -4.76 -10.32 -0.22
N ALA A 82 -3.98 -10.78 0.75
CA ALA A 82 -2.66 -11.35 0.51
C ALA A 82 -2.72 -12.59 -0.39
N ILE A 83 -3.70 -13.47 -0.17
CA ILE A 83 -3.95 -14.64 -1.04
C ILE A 83 -4.28 -14.21 -2.47
N LYS A 84 -5.12 -13.19 -2.65
CA LYS A 84 -5.46 -12.65 -3.98
C LYS A 84 -4.23 -12.06 -4.67
N LEU A 85 -3.42 -11.26 -3.97
CA LEU A 85 -2.20 -10.68 -4.52
C LEU A 85 -1.16 -11.74 -4.87
N PHE A 86 -1.01 -12.77 -4.04
CA PHE A 86 -0.13 -13.89 -4.35
C PHE A 86 -0.51 -14.57 -5.67
N LYS A 87 -1.81 -14.88 -5.87
CA LYS A 87 -2.31 -15.45 -7.13
C LYS A 87 -2.00 -14.53 -8.31
N PHE A 88 -2.31 -13.24 -8.18
CA PHE A 88 -2.01 -12.25 -9.22
C PHE A 88 -0.53 -12.23 -9.61
N PHE A 89 0.40 -12.17 -8.64
CA PHE A 89 1.83 -12.16 -8.94
C PHE A 89 2.35 -13.49 -9.47
N LYS A 90 1.77 -14.62 -9.03
CA LYS A 90 2.10 -15.95 -9.57
C LYS A 90 1.69 -16.06 -11.04
N ASP A 91 0.49 -15.62 -11.38
CA ASP A 91 -0.01 -15.62 -12.77
C ASP A 91 0.82 -14.67 -13.65
N LYS A 92 1.16 -13.48 -13.14
CA LYS A 92 2.05 -12.54 -13.83
C LYS A 92 3.42 -13.16 -14.11
N LEU A 93 4.02 -13.84 -13.13
CA LEU A 93 5.32 -14.49 -13.30
C LEU A 93 5.29 -15.53 -14.44
N ASN A 94 4.21 -16.31 -14.52
CA ASN A 94 4.01 -17.33 -15.54
C ASN A 94 3.80 -16.74 -16.94
N GLN A 95 3.09 -15.61 -17.05
CA GLN A 95 2.80 -14.96 -18.34
C GLN A 95 4.03 -14.26 -18.93
N PHE A 96 4.87 -13.66 -18.09
CA PHE A 96 5.93 -12.77 -18.57
C PHE A 96 7.28 -13.45 -18.79
N ASN A 97 7.40 -14.77 -18.58
CA ASN A 97 8.65 -15.54 -18.70
C ASN A 97 9.83 -14.64 -18.33
N TYR A 98 9.82 -14.08 -17.10
CA TYR A 98 10.79 -13.08 -16.65
C TYR A 98 12.15 -13.53 -17.17
N VAL A 99 12.70 -12.76 -18.12
CA VAL A 99 13.81 -13.23 -18.95
C VAL A 99 14.82 -13.82 -17.98
N GLN A 100 15.10 -15.12 -18.15
CA GLN A 100 16.10 -15.87 -17.41
C GLN A 100 17.50 -15.34 -17.76
N ASN A 101 17.72 -14.03 -17.61
CA ASN A 101 18.96 -13.35 -17.85
C ASN A 101 19.91 -13.73 -16.71
N ASN A 102 20.52 -14.93 -16.84
CA ASN A 102 21.84 -15.37 -16.39
C ASN A 102 22.35 -14.92 -15.00
N SER A 103 21.46 -14.53 -14.10
CA SER A 103 21.76 -14.23 -12.70
C SER A 103 20.64 -14.82 -11.87
N LYS A 104 20.88 -16.05 -11.37
CA LYS A 104 20.13 -16.80 -10.37
C LYS A 104 18.77 -16.18 -10.03
N ILE A 105 17.69 -16.65 -10.66
CA ILE A 105 16.33 -16.43 -10.13
C ILE A 105 16.26 -17.21 -8.82
N ILE A 106 16.58 -16.51 -7.74
CA ILE A 106 16.52 -17.00 -6.37
C ILE A 106 15.03 -17.09 -6.02
N TYR A 107 14.45 -18.26 -6.33
CA TYR A 107 13.11 -18.78 -5.97
C TYR A 107 11.87 -18.16 -6.68
N PRO A 108 11.41 -18.73 -7.81
CA PRO A 108 10.23 -18.24 -8.53
C PRO A 108 8.94 -18.24 -7.67
N GLU A 109 8.81 -19.14 -6.70
CA GLU A 109 7.63 -19.16 -5.80
C GLU A 109 7.72 -18.15 -4.65
N ILE A 110 8.92 -17.71 -4.26
CA ILE A 110 9.07 -16.72 -3.17
C ILE A 110 8.73 -15.31 -3.64
N ARG A 111 9.03 -14.97 -4.90
CA ARG A 111 8.77 -13.62 -5.41
C ARG A 111 7.30 -13.20 -5.23
N PRO A 112 6.29 -13.99 -5.64
CA PRO A 112 4.89 -13.69 -5.36
C PRO A 112 4.56 -13.57 -3.86
N LEU A 113 5.18 -14.40 -2.99
CA LEU A 113 4.98 -14.33 -1.54
C LEU A 113 5.45 -12.98 -0.99
N VAL A 114 6.69 -12.61 -1.32
CA VAL A 114 7.32 -11.37 -0.85
C VAL A 114 6.52 -10.16 -1.33
N LEU A 115 6.12 -10.11 -2.60
CA LEU A 115 5.36 -8.98 -3.14
C LEU A 115 3.97 -8.87 -2.48
N ALA A 116 3.27 -9.99 -2.27
CA ALA A 116 1.98 -10.00 -1.60
C ALA A 116 2.07 -9.56 -0.13
N LEU A 117 3.05 -10.09 0.61
CA LEU A 117 3.30 -9.69 1.99
C LEU A 117 3.73 -8.23 2.10
N SER A 118 4.50 -7.73 1.11
CA SER A 118 4.97 -6.36 1.11
C SER A 118 3.82 -5.36 0.98
N LEU A 119 2.92 -5.62 0.04
CA LEU A 119 1.72 -4.78 -0.18
C LEU A 119 0.72 -4.87 0.96
N CYS A 120 0.53 -6.04 1.56
CA CYS A 120 -0.47 -6.23 2.62
C CYS A 120 0.00 -5.78 4.02
N TYR A 121 1.29 -5.96 4.34
CA TYR A 121 1.79 -5.82 5.71
C TYR A 121 3.02 -4.92 5.82
N LEU A 122 4.02 -5.05 4.93
CA LEU A 122 5.26 -4.28 5.06
C LEU A 122 5.02 -2.78 4.89
N PHE A 123 4.36 -2.37 3.81
CA PHE A 123 4.16 -0.94 3.51
C PHE A 123 3.12 -0.27 4.41
N ARG A 124 2.36 -1.05 5.17
CA ARG A 124 1.51 -0.54 6.24
C ARG A 124 2.34 0.09 7.36
N LEU A 125 3.56 -0.40 7.59
CA LEU A 125 4.44 0.09 8.64
C LEU A 125 5.07 1.43 8.22
N HIS A 126 4.84 2.47 9.01
CA HIS A 126 5.43 3.80 8.80
C HIS A 126 6.86 3.91 9.33
N ASP A 127 7.34 3.01 10.19
CA ASP A 127 8.67 3.11 10.77
C ASP A 127 9.67 2.17 10.08
N GLN A 128 10.83 2.70 9.71
CA GLN A 128 11.85 1.95 8.96
C GLN A 128 12.50 0.84 9.80
N SER A 129 12.59 1.00 11.12
CA SER A 129 13.12 -0.05 12.01
C SER A 129 12.13 -1.21 12.12
N GLN A 130 10.83 -0.91 12.21
CA GLN A 130 9.76 -1.92 12.19
C GLN A 130 9.72 -2.67 10.85
N ARG A 131 9.87 -1.98 9.72
CA ARG A 131 9.99 -2.61 8.40
C ARG A 131 11.17 -3.59 8.34
N LYS A 132 12.32 -3.22 8.91
CA LYS A 132 13.51 -4.10 8.99
C LYS A 132 13.27 -5.32 9.89
N GLU A 133 12.65 -5.14 11.06
CA GLU A 133 12.32 -6.23 11.98
C GLU A 133 11.34 -7.22 11.32
N TYR A 134 10.29 -6.71 10.66
CA TYR A 134 9.33 -7.51 9.91
C TYR A 134 10.02 -8.36 8.83
N ARG A 135 10.87 -7.74 8.00
CA ARG A 135 11.58 -8.46 6.93
C ARG A 135 12.48 -9.55 7.51
N LYS A 136 13.22 -9.25 8.59
CA LYS A 136 14.07 -10.23 9.26
C LYS A 136 13.27 -11.43 9.77
N GLU A 137 12.11 -11.20 10.39
CA GLU A 137 11.24 -12.28 10.88
C GLU A 137 10.70 -13.13 9.73
N MET A 138 10.18 -12.50 8.66
CA MET A 138 9.67 -13.21 7.50
C MET A 138 10.76 -13.99 6.77
N ILE A 139 11.96 -13.41 6.60
CA ILE A 139 13.11 -14.10 6.01
C ILE A 139 13.49 -15.31 6.84
N GLY A 140 13.58 -15.19 8.17
CA GLY A 140 13.88 -16.32 9.04
C GLY A 140 12.85 -17.44 8.95
N ILE A 141 11.58 -17.12 8.68
CA ILE A 141 10.54 -18.13 8.40
C ILE A 141 10.77 -18.78 7.02
N ILE A 142 11.07 -18.00 5.98
CA ILE A 142 11.38 -18.50 4.63
C ILE A 142 12.59 -19.43 4.63
N GLU A 143 13.64 -19.07 5.36
CA GLU A 143 14.88 -19.85 5.45
C GLU A 143 14.70 -21.26 6.02
N LYS A 144 13.64 -21.50 6.81
CA LYS A 144 13.29 -22.84 7.29
C LYS A 144 12.85 -23.78 6.17
N TYR A 145 12.33 -23.23 5.08
CA TYR A 145 11.71 -23.99 3.99
C TYR A 145 12.51 -23.95 2.70
N GLN A 146 13.30 -22.90 2.48
CA GLN A 146 14.18 -22.75 1.31
C GLN A 146 15.51 -22.15 1.75
N ILE A 147 16.62 -22.74 1.31
CA ILE A 147 17.96 -22.20 1.59
C ILE A 147 18.09 -20.90 0.85
N ILE A 148 18.23 -19.74 1.51
CA ILE A 148 18.41 -18.45 0.83
C ILE A 148 19.90 -18.12 0.78
N ASP A 149 20.45 -17.92 -0.43
CA ASP A 149 21.80 -17.37 -0.59
C ASP A 149 21.72 -15.84 -0.43
N GLU A 150 21.81 -15.38 0.83
CA GLU A 150 21.88 -13.95 1.12
C GLU A 150 23.32 -13.42 0.92
N PRO A 151 23.54 -12.50 -0.04
CA PRO A 151 24.84 -11.84 -0.19
C PRO A 151 25.11 -11.01 1.06
N ARG A 152 26.21 -11.34 1.76
CA ARG A 152 26.59 -10.84 3.11
C ARG A 152 26.70 -9.33 3.32
N ASN A 153 26.31 -8.45 2.40
CA ASN A 153 26.37 -6.99 2.58
C ASN A 153 25.52 -6.17 1.58
N ARG A 154 24.57 -6.79 0.86
CA ARG A 154 23.83 -6.11 -0.22
C ARG A 154 22.36 -6.49 -0.18
N LYS A 155 21.51 -5.60 0.34
CA LYS A 155 20.02 -5.67 0.36
C LYS A 155 19.43 -7.02 0.76
N ASP A 156 18.57 -7.03 1.78
CA ASP A 156 17.89 -8.26 2.17
C ASP A 156 16.99 -8.82 1.05
N LEU A 157 16.55 -10.07 1.17
CA LEU A 157 15.69 -10.73 0.17
C LEU A 157 14.48 -9.87 -0.26
N PHE A 158 13.79 -9.25 0.70
CA PHE A 158 12.62 -8.42 0.42
C PHE A 158 13.03 -7.17 -0.36
N GLU A 159 14.07 -6.46 0.10
CA GLU A 159 14.57 -5.26 -0.57
C GLU A 159 14.97 -5.55 -2.02
N ARG A 160 15.62 -6.69 -2.30
CA ARG A 160 15.98 -7.10 -3.67
C ARG A 160 14.75 -7.33 -4.53
N ILE A 161 13.82 -8.18 -4.09
CA ILE A 161 12.62 -8.52 -4.87
C ILE A 161 11.76 -7.29 -5.12
N ILE A 162 11.53 -6.46 -4.10
CA ILE A 162 10.75 -5.23 -4.20
C ILE A 162 11.44 -4.25 -5.16
N SER A 163 12.75 -4.03 -5.00
CA SER A 163 13.52 -3.12 -5.87
C SER A 163 13.47 -3.59 -7.34
N ASP A 164 13.64 -4.88 -7.59
CA ASP A 164 13.61 -5.45 -8.94
C ASP A 164 12.23 -5.26 -9.58
N GLU A 165 11.16 -5.49 -8.82
CA GLU A 165 9.79 -5.33 -9.30
C GLU A 165 9.46 -3.85 -9.58
N GLN A 166 9.85 -2.96 -8.67
CA GLN A 166 9.73 -1.51 -8.83
C GLN A 166 10.48 -1.01 -10.07
N ASN A 167 11.72 -1.47 -10.27
CA ASN A 167 12.53 -1.10 -11.42
C ASN A 167 11.91 -1.62 -12.72
N ASN A 168 11.33 -2.83 -12.72
CA ASN A 168 10.63 -3.34 -13.90
C ASN A 168 9.46 -2.44 -14.32
N TYR A 169 8.69 -1.92 -13.36
CA TYR A 169 7.60 -1.00 -13.65
C TYR A 169 8.12 0.37 -14.14
N ILE A 170 9.11 0.96 -13.47
CA ILE A 170 9.60 2.31 -13.82
C ILE A 170 10.30 2.34 -15.19
N GLU A 171 10.96 1.25 -15.58
CA GLU A 171 11.64 1.15 -16.89
C GLU A 171 10.63 1.11 -18.04
N ARG A 172 9.45 0.53 -17.81
CA ARG A 172 8.34 0.50 -18.78
C ARG A 172 7.54 1.80 -18.82
N MET A 173 7.57 2.58 -17.73
CA MET A 173 6.77 3.80 -17.60
C MET A 173 7.47 5.02 -18.20
N ARG A 174 6.71 5.83 -18.93
CA ARG A 174 7.09 7.20 -19.26
C ARG A 174 6.94 8.08 -18.03
N CYS A 175 8.04 8.68 -17.60
CA CYS A 175 8.09 9.65 -16.52
C CYS A 175 8.36 11.05 -17.09
N PRO A 176 7.75 12.12 -16.54
CA PRO A 176 8.09 13.49 -16.92
C PRO A 176 9.57 13.80 -16.71
N GLU A 177 10.11 14.72 -17.51
CA GLU A 177 11.48 15.22 -17.32
C GLU A 177 11.66 15.82 -15.92
N GLY A 178 12.83 15.62 -15.32
CA GLY A 178 13.12 16.04 -13.95
C GLY A 178 12.51 15.16 -12.84
N THR A 179 11.87 14.04 -13.18
CA THR A 179 11.33 13.12 -12.17
C THR A 179 12.44 12.30 -11.51
N ALA A 180 12.67 12.52 -10.22
CA ALA A 180 13.56 11.69 -9.42
C ALA A 180 12.96 10.31 -9.18
N LYS A 181 13.62 9.26 -9.69
CA LYS A 181 13.27 7.87 -9.41
C LYS A 181 13.71 7.47 -8.00
N ASN A 182 13.30 8.18 -6.94
CA ASN A 182 13.66 7.84 -5.56
C ASN A 182 12.83 6.68 -5.00
N GLU A 183 13.21 6.15 -3.84
CA GLU A 183 12.50 5.02 -3.20
C GLU A 183 11.02 5.33 -2.96
N ALA A 184 10.70 6.57 -2.55
CA ALA A 184 9.32 6.99 -2.38
C ALA A 184 8.52 6.91 -3.69
N LEU A 185 9.05 7.38 -4.82
CA LEU A 185 8.39 7.27 -6.11
C LEU A 185 8.22 5.81 -6.54
N LEU A 186 9.26 5.00 -6.35
CA LEU A 186 9.23 3.57 -6.68
C LEU A 186 8.18 2.83 -5.84
N GLU A 187 8.10 3.09 -4.55
CA GLU A 187 7.04 2.57 -3.67
C GLU A 187 5.66 3.04 -4.14
N ASN A 188 5.47 4.32 -4.44
CA ASN A 188 4.18 4.82 -4.91
C ASN A 188 3.72 4.21 -6.22
N ILE A 189 4.66 3.93 -7.12
CA ILE A 189 4.36 3.30 -8.41
C ILE A 189 4.02 1.84 -8.20
N PHE A 190 4.79 1.15 -7.36
CA PHE A 190 4.54 -0.26 -7.04
C PHE A 190 3.21 -0.47 -6.32
N VAL A 191 2.85 0.46 -5.44
CA VAL A 191 1.59 0.45 -4.70
C VAL A 191 0.47 1.13 -5.50
N MET A 192 0.79 1.81 -6.60
CA MET A 192 -0.12 2.57 -7.46
C MET A 192 -0.89 3.73 -6.77
N ILE A 193 -0.43 4.25 -5.63
CA ILE A 193 -1.23 5.20 -4.82
C ILE A 193 -0.96 6.68 -5.14
N VAL A 194 0.27 7.10 -5.47
CA VAL A 194 0.57 8.57 -5.50
C VAL A 194 1.04 9.09 -6.85
N SER A 195 1.49 8.23 -7.75
CA SER A 195 1.90 8.68 -9.08
C SER A 195 0.71 8.73 -10.03
N VAL A 196 -0.45 9.25 -9.59
CA VAL A 196 -1.71 9.33 -10.36
C VAL A 196 -1.45 9.83 -11.78
N ARG A 197 -0.63 10.87 -11.93
CA ARG A 197 -0.25 11.44 -13.23
C ARG A 197 0.56 10.45 -14.09
N ILE A 198 1.49 9.72 -13.50
CA ILE A 198 2.29 8.69 -14.20
C ILE A 198 1.38 7.51 -14.57
N ILE A 199 0.46 7.12 -13.69
CA ILE A 199 -0.52 6.05 -13.93
C ILE A 199 -1.42 6.44 -15.11
N SER A 200 -2.02 7.63 -15.10
CA SER A 200 -2.88 8.09 -16.20
C SER A 200 -2.13 8.24 -17.52
N MET A 201 -0.82 8.53 -17.49
CA MET A 201 0.01 8.63 -18.69
C MET A 201 0.38 7.27 -19.28
N ASN A 202 0.44 6.21 -18.46
CA ASN A 202 0.95 4.89 -18.86
C ASN A 202 -0.13 3.83 -19.01
N LEU A 203 -1.22 3.86 -18.24
CA LEU A 203 -2.33 2.91 -18.30
C LEU A 203 -3.44 3.42 -19.23
N ARG A 204 -3.15 3.45 -20.53
CA ARG A 204 -4.06 3.94 -21.58
C ARG A 204 -4.73 2.82 -22.38
N GLY A 205 -4.69 1.58 -21.90
CA GLY A 205 -5.17 0.44 -22.67
C GLY A 205 -4.34 0.24 -23.94
N ALA A 206 -4.98 -0.05 -25.07
CA ALA A 206 -4.33 -0.27 -26.36
C ALA A 206 -3.41 0.90 -26.80
N ASP A 207 -3.71 2.13 -26.36
CA ASP A 207 -2.92 3.34 -26.64
C ASP A 207 -1.65 3.46 -25.78
N SER A 208 -1.40 2.52 -24.88
CA SER A 208 -0.21 2.54 -24.03
C SER A 208 1.06 2.34 -24.86
N ASN A 209 2.17 2.92 -24.39
CA ASN A 209 3.43 2.86 -25.15
C ASN A 209 4.17 1.53 -24.97
N ASP A 210 4.07 0.93 -23.78
CA ASP A 210 4.68 -0.35 -23.46
C ASP A 210 3.75 -1.52 -23.79
N SER A 211 4.31 -2.63 -24.28
CA SER A 211 3.53 -3.81 -24.65
C SER A 211 2.79 -4.42 -23.47
N TYR A 212 3.34 -4.36 -22.25
CA TYR A 212 2.66 -4.82 -21.05
C TYR A 212 1.47 -3.94 -20.68
N PHE A 213 1.63 -2.61 -20.71
CA PHE A 213 0.52 -1.71 -20.38
C PHE A 213 -0.62 -1.75 -21.40
N ARG A 214 -0.35 -2.18 -22.64
CA ARG A 214 -1.40 -2.46 -23.64
C ARG A 214 -2.30 -3.64 -23.27
N THR A 215 -1.82 -4.59 -22.46
CA THR A 215 -2.65 -5.72 -22.00
C THR A 215 -3.52 -5.36 -20.80
N LEU A 216 -3.29 -4.20 -20.18
CA LEU A 216 -4.04 -3.72 -19.02
C LEU A 216 -5.19 -2.79 -19.47
N PRO A 217 -6.26 -2.66 -18.67
CA PRO A 217 -7.36 -1.75 -19.00
C PRO A 217 -6.90 -0.29 -19.00
N GLN A 218 -7.61 0.55 -19.74
CA GLN A 218 -7.44 2.00 -19.66
C GLN A 218 -7.97 2.48 -18.30
N VAL A 219 -7.18 3.27 -17.58
CA VAL A 219 -7.59 3.83 -16.29
C VAL A 219 -8.04 5.27 -16.45
N TYR A 220 -9.26 5.58 -16.02
CA TYR A 220 -9.80 6.93 -15.99
C TYR A 220 -10.01 7.39 -14.55
N MET A 221 -9.26 8.41 -14.13
CA MET A 221 -9.29 8.90 -12.76
C MET A 221 -10.35 9.98 -12.59
N ILE A 222 -11.23 9.83 -11.60
CA ILE A 222 -12.24 10.83 -11.24
C ILE A 222 -11.86 11.42 -9.87
N PRO A 223 -11.28 12.63 -9.83
CA PRO A 223 -10.81 13.23 -8.59
C PRO A 223 -11.96 13.77 -7.74
N TYR A 224 -11.81 13.65 -6.43
CA TYR A 224 -12.59 14.31 -5.40
C TYR A 224 -11.63 14.83 -4.33
N GLN A 225 -11.62 16.14 -4.11
CA GLN A 225 -10.81 16.75 -3.08
C GLN A 225 -11.61 16.83 -1.76
N GLY A 226 -11.08 16.20 -0.72
CA GLY A 226 -11.62 16.25 0.63
C GLY A 226 -11.42 17.62 1.29
N SER A 227 -12.41 18.08 2.04
CA SER A 227 -12.35 19.32 2.80
C SER A 227 -13.21 19.25 4.06
N SER A 228 -13.08 20.25 4.93
CA SER A 228 -13.93 20.35 6.14
C SER A 228 -15.41 20.57 5.82
N SER A 229 -15.76 20.96 4.60
CA SER A 229 -17.12 21.12 4.10
C SER A 229 -17.60 19.94 3.24
N SER A 230 -16.82 18.86 3.13
CA SER A 230 -17.21 17.67 2.38
C SER A 230 -18.50 17.06 2.93
N THR A 231 -19.37 16.63 2.02
CA THR A 231 -20.64 15.95 2.32
C THR A 231 -20.66 14.53 1.72
N SER A 232 -21.48 13.66 2.30
CA SER A 232 -21.71 12.30 1.81
C SER A 232 -22.26 12.30 0.38
N GLU A 233 -23.18 13.21 0.06
CA GLU A 233 -23.77 13.37 -1.28
C GLU A 233 -22.73 13.67 -2.36
N GLY A 234 -21.73 14.51 -2.04
CA GLY A 234 -20.63 14.81 -2.96
C GLY A 234 -19.83 13.57 -3.31
N ILE A 235 -19.48 12.75 -2.31
CA ILE A 235 -18.77 11.48 -2.52
C ILE A 235 -19.65 10.52 -3.33
N THR A 236 -20.92 10.35 -2.96
CA THR A 236 -21.84 9.45 -3.68
C THR A 236 -21.99 9.84 -5.16
N LYS A 237 -22.10 11.13 -5.48
CA LYS A 237 -22.16 11.60 -6.88
C LYS A 237 -20.92 11.20 -7.66
N VAL A 238 -19.72 11.35 -7.10
CA VAL A 238 -18.47 10.95 -7.77
C VAL A 238 -18.43 9.44 -8.04
N PHE A 239 -18.88 8.62 -7.10
CA PHE A 239 -18.99 7.17 -7.30
C PHE A 239 -20.03 6.82 -8.37
N GLN A 240 -21.18 7.50 -8.39
CA GLN A 240 -22.19 7.31 -9.44
C GLN A 240 -21.63 7.69 -10.82
N THR A 241 -20.90 8.80 -10.92
CA THR A 241 -20.20 9.19 -12.15
C THR A 241 -19.24 8.07 -12.59
N ALA A 242 -18.41 7.54 -11.69
CA ALA A 242 -17.50 6.43 -11.99
C ALA A 242 -18.24 5.18 -12.48
N GLN A 243 -19.36 4.82 -11.83
CA GLN A 243 -20.18 3.68 -12.26
C GLN A 243 -20.75 3.88 -13.66
N ASN A 244 -21.28 5.07 -13.96
CA ASN A 244 -21.81 5.39 -15.29
C ASN A 244 -20.71 5.30 -16.36
N TYR A 245 -19.50 5.78 -16.07
CA TYR A 245 -18.35 5.65 -16.98
C TYR A 245 -17.99 4.18 -17.27
N GLN A 246 -17.99 3.32 -16.25
CA GLN A 246 -17.72 1.88 -16.44
C GLN A 246 -18.83 1.19 -17.25
N GLN A 247 -20.09 1.55 -17.04
CA GLN A 247 -21.22 0.99 -17.80
C GLN A 247 -21.22 1.42 -19.27
N THR A 248 -20.71 2.61 -19.57
CA THR A 248 -20.62 3.13 -20.94
C THR A 248 -19.42 2.55 -21.69
N SER A 249 -18.53 1.82 -21.01
CA SER A 249 -17.36 1.19 -21.62
C SER A 249 -17.75 0.08 -22.60
N SER A 250 -17.14 0.07 -23.79
CA SER A 250 -17.29 -1.03 -24.75
C SER A 250 -16.42 -2.23 -24.35
N LYS A 251 -16.79 -3.44 -24.82
CA LYS A 251 -15.98 -4.65 -24.63
C LYS A 251 -14.64 -4.61 -25.38
N GLU A 252 -14.58 -3.84 -26.47
CA GLU A 252 -13.38 -3.71 -27.31
C GLU A 252 -12.34 -2.79 -26.68
N ASN A 253 -12.75 -1.76 -25.92
CA ASN A 253 -11.85 -0.87 -25.19
C ASN A 253 -12.32 -0.72 -23.74
N PRO A 254 -11.94 -1.68 -22.84
CA PRO A 254 -12.37 -1.65 -21.46
C PRO A 254 -11.73 -0.47 -20.70
N VAL A 255 -12.58 0.41 -20.18
CA VAL A 255 -12.21 1.53 -19.33
C VAL A 255 -12.56 1.20 -17.88
N THR A 256 -11.57 1.30 -17.00
CA THR A 256 -11.74 1.20 -15.55
C THR A 256 -11.76 2.62 -14.97
N ALA A 257 -12.92 3.06 -14.50
CA ALA A 257 -13.05 4.35 -13.83
C ALA A 257 -12.66 4.18 -12.36
N VAL A 258 -11.71 4.98 -11.89
CA VAL A 258 -11.16 4.91 -10.53
C VAL A 258 -11.44 6.23 -9.83
N VAL A 259 -12.01 6.15 -8.62
CA VAL A 259 -12.23 7.35 -7.80
C VAL A 259 -10.94 7.68 -7.05
N LEU A 260 -10.47 8.91 -7.20
CA LEU A 260 -9.33 9.44 -6.47
C LEU A 260 -9.82 10.39 -5.37
N LEU A 261 -9.75 9.95 -4.12
CA LEU A 261 -10.05 10.77 -2.96
C LEU A 261 -8.76 11.46 -2.50
N ASP A 262 -8.55 12.69 -2.92
CA ASP A 262 -7.42 13.50 -2.47
C ASP A 262 -7.75 14.18 -1.14
N GLU A 263 -6.74 14.39 -0.30
CA GLU A 263 -6.88 14.97 1.06
C GLU A 263 -8.00 14.34 1.92
N VAL A 264 -8.24 13.03 1.79
CA VAL A 264 -9.42 12.37 2.38
C VAL A 264 -9.50 12.50 3.91
N GLY A 265 -8.36 12.60 4.60
CA GLY A 265 -8.31 12.86 6.04
C GLY A 265 -8.88 14.22 6.48
N LEU A 266 -8.88 15.24 5.61
CA LEU A 266 -9.56 16.52 5.93
C LEU A 266 -11.08 16.33 6.01
N ALA A 267 -11.64 15.46 5.17
CA ALA A 267 -13.06 15.14 5.18
C ALA A 267 -13.50 14.41 6.47
N GLU A 268 -12.58 13.80 7.23
CA GLU A 268 -12.88 13.24 8.55
C GLU A 268 -13.14 14.33 9.61
N THR A 269 -12.67 15.55 9.37
CA THR A 269 -12.96 16.70 10.25
C THR A 269 -14.33 17.31 10.03
N SER A 270 -14.99 16.98 8.91
CA SER A 270 -16.29 17.55 8.54
C SER A 270 -17.39 17.16 9.53
N PRO A 271 -18.24 18.11 9.96
CA PRO A 271 -19.37 17.82 10.84
C PRO A 271 -20.43 16.94 10.16
N TYR A 272 -20.39 16.83 8.82
CA TYR A 272 -21.34 16.04 8.03
C TYR A 272 -20.98 14.56 7.93
N ASN A 273 -19.87 14.13 8.56
CA ASN A 273 -19.35 12.76 8.52
C ASN A 273 -19.40 12.13 7.11
N PRO A 274 -18.78 12.77 6.10
CA PRO A 274 -18.92 12.39 4.70
C PRO A 274 -18.37 10.98 4.43
N LEU A 275 -17.34 10.55 5.16
CA LEU A 275 -16.68 9.27 4.94
C LEU A 275 -17.52 8.06 5.36
N LYS A 276 -18.66 8.26 6.04
CA LYS A 276 -19.58 7.17 6.42
C LYS A 276 -20.04 6.37 5.20
N VAL A 277 -20.22 7.01 4.04
CA VAL A 277 -20.66 6.31 2.82
C VAL A 277 -19.61 5.36 2.26
N LEU A 278 -18.32 5.58 2.56
CA LEU A 278 -17.25 4.70 2.08
C LEU A 278 -17.38 3.28 2.64
N HIS A 279 -17.97 3.10 3.82
CA HIS A 279 -18.20 1.75 4.36
C HIS A 279 -19.10 0.90 3.45
N ALA A 280 -20.09 1.51 2.81
CA ALA A 280 -20.97 0.80 1.88
C ALA A 280 -20.35 0.72 0.48
N LEU A 281 -19.69 1.79 0.02
CA LEU A 281 -19.14 1.87 -1.33
C LEU A 281 -17.91 0.98 -1.55
N LEU A 282 -17.14 0.69 -0.50
CA LEU A 282 -15.96 -0.18 -0.55
C LEU A 282 -16.27 -1.66 -0.31
N GLU A 283 -17.51 -1.99 0.04
CA GLU A 283 -17.95 -3.39 0.18
C GLU A 283 -18.59 -3.85 -1.13
N PRO A 284 -18.53 -5.16 -1.44
CA PRO A 284 -19.26 -5.70 -2.58
C PRO A 284 -20.78 -5.48 -2.40
N PRO A 285 -21.52 -5.25 -3.48
CA PRO A 285 -22.98 -5.11 -3.41
C PRO A 285 -23.63 -6.32 -2.75
N LEU A 286 -24.58 -6.07 -1.85
CA LEU A 286 -25.37 -7.11 -1.20
C LEU A 286 -26.00 -8.06 -2.23
N GLY A 287 -25.77 -9.36 -2.06
CA GLY A 287 -26.29 -10.40 -2.97
C GLY A 287 -25.52 -10.56 -4.29
N SER A 288 -24.44 -9.81 -4.52
CA SER A 288 -23.59 -10.02 -5.69
C SER A 288 -22.70 -11.25 -5.52
N GLN A 289 -22.44 -11.96 -6.62
CA GLN A 289 -21.43 -13.04 -6.65
C GLN A 289 -19.99 -12.50 -6.68
N SER A 290 -19.83 -11.20 -6.92
CA SER A 290 -18.52 -10.54 -6.89
C SER A 290 -18.08 -10.35 -5.45
N SER A 291 -16.80 -10.61 -5.19
CA SER A 291 -16.19 -10.31 -3.88
C SER A 291 -15.54 -8.93 -3.83
N GLU A 292 -15.79 -8.09 -4.84
CA GLU A 292 -15.08 -6.84 -5.09
C GLU A 292 -16.06 -5.65 -5.14
N PRO A 293 -15.62 -4.46 -4.70
CA PRO A 293 -16.41 -3.25 -4.86
C PRO A 293 -16.63 -2.92 -6.35
N VAL A 294 -17.71 -2.21 -6.64
CA VAL A 294 -18.10 -1.86 -8.01
C VAL A 294 -17.08 -0.91 -8.66
N VAL A 295 -16.48 -0.04 -7.85
CA VAL A 295 -15.58 1.02 -8.31
C VAL A 295 -14.28 0.94 -7.52
N PRO A 296 -13.11 0.86 -8.19
CA PRO A 296 -11.82 0.97 -7.52
C PRO A 296 -11.60 2.38 -6.95
N VAL A 297 -10.92 2.47 -5.81
CA VAL A 297 -10.71 3.73 -5.10
C VAL A 297 -9.25 3.86 -4.68
N ILE A 298 -8.68 5.04 -4.91
CA ILE A 298 -7.38 5.44 -4.38
C ILE A 298 -7.61 6.62 -3.43
N GLY A 299 -7.21 6.46 -2.17
CA GLY A 299 -7.28 7.53 -1.17
C GLY A 299 -5.89 8.05 -0.85
N ILE A 300 -5.69 9.36 -0.96
CA ILE A 300 -4.45 10.05 -0.59
C ILE A 300 -4.76 10.95 0.60
N SER A 301 -3.93 10.88 1.64
CA SER A 301 -4.04 11.79 2.77
C SER A 301 -2.72 12.00 3.49
N ASN A 302 -2.57 13.21 4.04
CA ASN A 302 -1.53 13.53 5.01
C ASN A 302 -1.90 13.13 6.45
N TRP A 303 -3.16 12.76 6.69
CA TRP A 303 -3.66 12.35 8.01
C TRP A 303 -4.01 10.86 8.02
N ARG A 304 -3.83 10.21 9.18
CA ARG A 304 -4.29 8.83 9.34
C ARG A 304 -5.81 8.79 9.36
N LEU A 305 -6.37 7.94 8.53
CA LEU A 305 -7.78 7.56 8.56
C LEU A 305 -8.02 6.58 9.71
N ASP A 306 -9.23 6.63 10.28
CA ASP A 306 -9.69 5.67 11.28
C ASP A 306 -9.60 4.20 10.80
N ASN A 307 -9.28 3.29 11.72
CA ASN A 307 -9.04 1.86 11.45
C ASN A 307 -10.27 1.13 10.88
N SER A 308 -11.48 1.60 11.21
CA SER A 308 -12.70 1.05 10.63
C SER A 308 -12.75 1.25 9.10
N LYS A 309 -12.15 2.34 8.57
CA LYS A 309 -12.16 2.69 7.16
C LYS A 309 -10.96 2.07 6.44
N SER A 310 -9.79 2.11 7.05
CA SER A 310 -8.55 1.58 6.48
C SER A 310 -8.51 0.04 6.41
N SER A 311 -9.22 -0.69 7.29
CA SER A 311 -9.29 -2.17 7.26
C SER A 311 -9.90 -2.77 5.98
N ARG A 312 -10.60 -1.94 5.19
CA ARG A 312 -11.19 -2.28 3.89
C ARG A 312 -10.25 -2.05 2.70
N ALA A 313 -9.11 -1.40 2.92
CA ALA A 313 -8.17 -0.99 1.88
C ALA A 313 -6.75 -1.50 2.15
N LEU A 314 -5.91 -1.48 1.12
CA LEU A 314 -4.46 -1.57 1.31
C LEU A 314 -3.98 -0.23 1.87
N LEU A 315 -3.42 -0.26 3.08
CA LEU A 315 -2.86 0.91 3.73
C LEU A 315 -1.37 0.97 3.44
N VAL A 316 -0.92 2.08 2.86
CA VAL A 316 0.50 2.35 2.66
C VAL A 316 0.88 3.64 3.32
N GLN A 317 1.86 3.54 4.20
CA GLN A 317 2.40 4.62 4.98
C GLN A 317 3.86 4.81 4.61
N ARG A 318 4.25 6.05 4.32
CA ARG A 318 5.65 6.35 4.03
C ARG A 318 6.43 6.59 5.32
N PRO A 319 7.63 6.01 5.45
CA PRO A 319 8.55 6.40 6.49
C PRO A 319 9.10 7.79 6.22
N LEU A 320 9.54 8.45 7.30
CA LEU A 320 10.32 9.67 7.20
C LEU A 320 11.69 9.32 6.59
N PHE A 321 12.16 10.18 5.70
CA PHE A 321 13.48 10.01 5.10
C PHE A 321 14.58 10.13 6.16
N ALA A 322 15.46 9.14 6.21
CA ALA A 322 16.73 9.25 6.91
C ALA A 322 17.72 10.13 6.12
N GLU A 323 18.84 10.48 6.74
CA GLU A 323 19.91 11.28 6.11
C GLU A 323 20.37 10.68 4.77
N ASN A 324 20.57 9.36 4.72
CA ASN A 324 20.99 8.67 3.51
C ASN A 324 19.91 8.70 2.42
N ASP A 325 18.62 8.58 2.78
CA ASP A 325 17.53 8.56 1.80
C ASP A 325 17.33 9.94 1.15
N LEU A 326 17.53 11.01 1.92
CA LEU A 326 17.55 12.38 1.43
C LEU A 326 18.73 12.63 0.49
N ALA A 327 19.93 12.19 0.88
CA ALA A 327 21.12 12.31 0.05
C ALA A 327 20.96 11.54 -1.27
N ASP A 328 20.44 10.32 -1.22
CA ASP A 328 20.16 9.49 -2.41
C ASP A 328 19.09 10.12 -3.29
N THR A 329 18.04 10.69 -2.72
CA THR A 329 17.00 11.41 -3.47
C THR A 329 17.58 12.62 -4.19
N ALA A 330 18.36 13.44 -3.49
CA ALA A 330 19.02 14.60 -4.07
C ALA A 330 20.00 14.20 -5.17
N ARG A 331 20.75 13.11 -4.98
CA ARG A 331 21.64 12.57 -6.01
C ARG A 331 20.88 12.14 -7.27
N ARG A 332 19.74 11.47 -7.11
CA ARG A 332 18.89 11.05 -8.24
C ARG A 332 18.25 12.25 -8.97
N LEU A 333 17.95 13.34 -8.27
CA LEU A 333 17.46 14.58 -8.88
C LEU A 333 18.53 15.26 -9.74
N LEU A 334 19.78 15.28 -9.24
CA LEU A 334 20.90 15.90 -9.94
C LEU A 334 21.34 15.11 -11.17
N GLY A 335 21.01 13.81 -11.26
CA GLY A 335 21.38 12.97 -12.39
C GLY A 335 22.90 12.76 -12.49
N ASP A 336 23.38 12.44 -13.69
CA ASP A 336 24.81 12.19 -13.96
C ASP A 336 25.59 13.50 -14.17
N ILE A 337 25.53 14.42 -13.19
CA ILE A 337 26.45 15.57 -13.18
C ILE A 337 27.84 15.05 -12.80
N LYS A 338 28.63 14.70 -13.82
CA LYS A 338 30.00 14.13 -13.69
C LYS A 338 31.05 15.13 -13.21
N GLU A 339 30.70 16.40 -13.04
CA GLU A 339 31.66 17.50 -12.91
C GLU A 339 31.87 18.02 -11.48
N ILE A 340 31.17 17.49 -10.47
CA ILE A 340 31.30 17.96 -9.08
C ILE A 340 32.07 16.92 -8.24
N TYR A 341 33.35 17.19 -7.98
CA TYR A 341 34.11 16.47 -6.96
C TYR A 341 33.43 16.63 -5.58
N ASN A 342 33.32 15.54 -4.82
CA ASN A 342 32.74 15.48 -3.46
C ASN A 342 31.23 15.79 -3.35
N ILE A 343 30.45 15.64 -4.42
CA ILE A 343 28.99 15.86 -4.38
C ILE A 343 28.29 15.02 -3.30
N ASP A 344 28.73 13.79 -3.08
CA ASP A 344 28.14 12.89 -2.08
C ASP A 344 28.30 13.37 -0.65
N GLU A 345 29.48 13.89 -0.33
CA GLU A 345 29.75 14.44 1.00
C GLU A 345 28.96 15.73 1.21
N PHE A 346 28.85 16.56 0.17
CA PHE A 346 28.02 17.76 0.19
C PHE A 346 26.54 17.42 0.39
N LEU A 347 25.99 16.45 -0.36
CA LEU A 347 24.60 16.02 -0.24
C LEU A 347 24.28 15.44 1.13
N LYS A 348 25.21 14.67 1.73
CA LYS A 348 25.07 14.20 3.12
C LYS A 348 25.04 15.36 4.11
N LYS A 349 25.96 16.32 4.00
CA LYS A 349 25.97 17.53 4.84
C LYS A 349 24.69 18.35 4.69
N LEU A 350 24.17 18.46 3.46
CA LEU A 350 22.92 19.15 3.16
C LEU A 350 21.73 18.43 3.79
N ALA A 351 21.63 17.11 3.60
CA ALA A 351 20.59 16.28 4.21
C ALA A 351 20.60 16.39 5.74
N LYS A 352 21.79 16.32 6.35
CA LYS A 352 21.96 16.50 7.80
C LYS A 352 21.52 17.88 8.26
N SER A 353 21.95 18.94 7.56
CA SER A 353 21.58 20.33 7.89
C SER A 353 20.06 20.56 7.78
N TYR A 354 19.42 19.98 6.76
CA TYR A 354 17.97 20.02 6.59
C TYR A 354 17.23 19.31 7.73
N LEU A 355 17.69 18.13 8.13
CA LEU A 355 17.11 17.39 9.26
C LEU A 355 17.29 18.13 10.60
N GLU A 356 18.43 18.79 10.81
CA GLU A 356 18.66 19.66 11.97
C GLU A 356 17.74 20.89 11.93
N TYR A 357 17.58 21.53 10.77
CA TYR A 357 16.67 22.65 10.59
C TYR A 357 15.23 22.27 10.96
N ILE A 358 14.70 21.16 10.43
CA ILE A 358 13.34 20.67 10.76
C ILE A 358 13.19 20.44 12.26
N LYS A 359 14.16 19.77 12.90
CA LYS A 359 14.11 19.49 14.34
C LYS A 359 14.07 20.75 15.19
N ASN A 360 14.73 21.81 14.74
CA ASN A 360 14.86 23.07 15.46
C ASN A 360 13.79 24.11 15.05
N GLN A 361 12.85 23.77 14.17
CA GLN A 361 11.76 24.67 13.82
C GLN A 361 10.86 24.96 15.02
N LYS A 362 10.49 26.24 15.20
CA LYS A 362 9.52 26.67 16.22
C LYS A 362 8.10 26.15 15.95
N TYR A 363 7.74 25.98 14.68
CA TYR A 363 6.43 25.50 14.26
C TYR A 363 6.61 24.20 13.46
N PRO A 364 6.00 23.08 13.89
CA PRO A 364 6.01 21.86 13.10
C PRO A 364 5.30 22.07 11.76
N ASN A 365 5.87 21.55 10.67
CA ASN A 365 5.33 21.60 9.30
C ASN A 365 5.23 23.00 8.67
N PHE A 366 6.08 23.94 9.07
CA PHE A 366 6.20 25.23 8.36
C PHE A 366 7.15 25.05 7.16
N HIS A 367 6.56 24.91 5.96
CA HIS A 367 7.28 24.77 4.69
C HIS A 367 7.46 26.12 4.00
#